data_AF-A0A7K1E3S9-F1
#
_entry.id   AF-A0A7K1E3S9-F1
#
_cell.length_a   1.000
_cell.length_b   1.000
_cell.length_c   1.000
_cell.angle_alpha   90.00
_cell.angle_beta   90.00
_cell.angle_gamma   90.00
#
_symmetry.space_group_name_H-M   'P 1'
#
loop_
_entity.id
_entity.type
_entity.pdbx_description
1 polymer ?
#
loop_
_entity_poly.entity_id
_entity_poly.type
_entity_poly.pdbx_seq_one_letter_code
_entity_poly.pdbx_strand_id
1 'polypeptide(L)'
;MRRIQSIASASLMAVTFSLLAAPSGFAASANGSCSKSGQSTKIGGKTYVCAQNPTVKGKRLRWTLKDCLSANTAYLTSVKSLAETESSNAKILETIDASIKSLQAQVPVDKGRATTEGENATRNRTLAADKTKEAEAKLAQAKTAGVAEIPTSWTTQYQAAIIDRQLTAAELASLGRTWKLTTDQTVLAIQYLALQIQINQYVRAAERHEKNVSTYLKTEQTLASVTSQRDTTVKTQAQLIKLAQDDVKSNLRLRNSVCRI
;
A
#
# COMPACT_ATOMS: atom_id res chain seq x y z
N MET A 1 7.53 -9.38 14.08
CA MET A 1 7.17 -10.81 14.20
C MET A 1 5.65 -10.94 14.12
N ARG A 2 5.08 -11.23 12.94
CA ARG A 2 3.63 -11.45 12.80
C ARG A 2 3.32 -12.89 13.14
N ARG A 3 2.52 -13.07 14.19
CA ARG A 3 2.04 -14.37 14.69
C ARG A 3 1.21 -15.04 13.60
N ILE A 4 1.62 -16.25 13.23
CA ILE A 4 0.88 -17.19 12.39
C ILE A 4 -0.39 -17.55 13.15
N GLN A 5 -1.55 -17.11 12.66
CA GLN A 5 -2.83 -17.54 13.19
C GLN A 5 -3.15 -18.92 12.60
N SER A 6 -3.14 -19.90 13.51
CA SER A 6 -3.73 -21.23 13.40
C SER A 6 -5.14 -21.15 12.80
N ILE A 7 -5.33 -21.77 11.62
CA ILE A 7 -6.66 -22.12 11.11
C ILE A 7 -7.00 -23.48 11.74
N ALA A 8 -7.60 -23.42 12.92
CA ALA A 8 -8.33 -24.53 13.50
C ALA A 8 -9.72 -24.56 12.85
N SER A 9 -9.93 -25.46 11.88
CA SER A 9 -11.26 -25.77 11.37
C SER A 9 -11.85 -26.93 12.17
N ALA A 10 -12.36 -26.62 13.37
CA ALA A 10 -13.25 -27.51 14.09
C ALA A 10 -14.58 -27.60 13.33
N SER A 11 -14.84 -28.74 12.69
CA SER A 11 -16.19 -29.10 12.23
C SER A 11 -16.77 -30.13 13.19
N LEU A 12 -17.68 -29.64 14.04
CA LEU A 12 -18.50 -30.44 14.93
C LEU A 12 -19.29 -31.48 14.13
N MET A 13 -19.07 -32.77 14.40
CA MET A 13 -19.98 -33.83 14.00
C MET A 13 -21.14 -33.90 14.99
N ALA A 14 -22.32 -33.44 14.60
CA ALA A 14 -23.57 -33.80 15.26
C ALA A 14 -23.95 -35.24 14.83
N VAL A 15 -23.77 -36.20 15.74
CA VAL A 15 -24.18 -37.60 15.53
C VAL A 15 -25.55 -37.80 16.19
N THR A 16 -26.62 -37.73 15.40
CA THR A 16 -27.94 -38.20 15.83
C THR A 16 -28.04 -39.70 15.56
N PHE A 17 -28.08 -40.51 16.62
CA PHE A 17 -28.39 -41.94 16.54
C PHE A 17 -29.90 -42.11 16.32
N SER A 18 -30.28 -42.75 15.20
CA SER A 18 -31.60 -43.34 15.04
C SER A 18 -31.42 -44.84 14.84
N LEU A 19 -31.82 -45.61 15.85
CA LEU A 19 -32.01 -47.05 15.76
C LEU A 19 -33.27 -47.36 14.90
N LEU A 20 -33.28 -48.56 14.32
CA LEU A 20 -34.40 -49.39 13.84
C LEU A 20 -34.44 -49.78 12.33
N ALA A 21 -34.82 -51.05 12.18
CA ALA A 21 -35.23 -51.84 11.01
C ALA A 21 -34.13 -52.59 10.22
N ALA A 22 -33.96 -53.87 10.56
CA ALA A 22 -33.45 -54.89 9.65
C ALA A 22 -34.57 -55.32 8.69
N PRO A 23 -34.33 -55.42 7.37
CA PRO A 23 -35.13 -56.24 6.47
C PRO A 23 -34.44 -57.56 6.16
N SER A 24 -35.27 -58.57 5.96
CA SER A 24 -35.02 -59.92 5.50
C SER A 24 -34.21 -60.01 4.20
N GLY A 25 -33.39 -61.07 4.11
CA GLY A 25 -32.86 -61.66 2.87
C GLY A 25 -31.58 -61.01 2.33
N PHE A 26 -30.49 -61.77 2.34
CA PHE A 26 -29.12 -61.44 1.92
C PHE A 26 -28.32 -60.57 2.91
N ALA A 27 -27.22 -61.13 3.41
CA ALA A 27 -26.25 -60.38 4.20
C ALA A 27 -25.78 -59.17 3.39
N ALA A 28 -25.91 -57.97 3.95
CA ALA A 28 -25.42 -56.75 3.31
C ALA A 28 -23.93 -56.93 2.99
N SER A 29 -23.58 -56.85 1.72
CA SER A 29 -22.20 -56.91 1.25
C SER A 29 -21.70 -55.51 0.92
N ALA A 30 -20.41 -55.29 1.12
CA ALA A 30 -19.78 -54.06 0.70
C ALA A 30 -19.96 -53.86 -0.82
N ASN A 31 -20.23 -52.63 -1.27
CA ASN A 31 -20.60 -52.30 -2.65
C ASN A 31 -21.89 -52.96 -3.19
N GLY A 32 -22.59 -53.76 -2.39
CA GLY A 32 -23.91 -54.31 -2.71
C GLY A 32 -24.96 -53.20 -2.85
N SER A 33 -26.01 -53.45 -3.64
CA SER A 33 -27.11 -52.52 -3.83
C SER A 33 -27.88 -52.30 -2.53
N CYS A 34 -28.38 -51.09 -2.33
CA CYS A 34 -29.25 -50.75 -1.22
C CYS A 34 -30.39 -49.85 -1.72
N SER A 35 -31.54 -49.92 -1.04
CA SER A 35 -32.80 -49.38 -1.59
C SER A 35 -33.09 -47.95 -1.14
N LYS A 36 -32.57 -47.51 0.00
CA LYS A 36 -32.91 -46.21 0.60
C LYS A 36 -31.67 -45.45 1.07
N SER A 37 -31.45 -44.28 0.48
CA SER A 37 -30.33 -43.40 0.80
C SER A 37 -30.30 -43.04 2.30
N GLY A 38 -29.10 -42.96 2.86
CA GLY A 38 -28.87 -42.58 4.26
C GLY A 38 -29.06 -43.69 5.29
N GLN A 39 -29.54 -44.87 4.89
CA GLN A 39 -29.52 -46.04 5.77
C GLN A 39 -28.08 -46.38 6.16
N SER A 40 -27.87 -46.85 7.39
CA SER A 40 -26.56 -47.28 7.86
C SER A 40 -26.58 -48.73 8.33
N THR A 41 -25.48 -49.45 8.13
CA THR A 41 -25.30 -50.83 8.59
C THR A 41 -23.84 -51.09 8.93
N LYS A 42 -23.56 -52.17 9.67
CA LYS A 42 -22.20 -52.63 9.94
C LYS A 42 -21.90 -53.89 9.13
N ILE A 43 -20.82 -53.88 8.37
CA ILE A 43 -20.34 -55.03 7.58
C ILE A 43 -18.87 -55.23 7.96
N GLY A 44 -18.54 -56.40 8.50
CA GLY A 44 -17.17 -56.72 8.94
C GLY A 44 -16.59 -55.71 9.94
N GLY A 45 -17.40 -55.22 10.88
CA GLY A 45 -16.99 -54.25 11.92
C GLY A 45 -16.91 -52.79 11.45
N LYS A 46 -17.03 -52.52 10.15
CA LYS A 46 -16.98 -51.16 9.58
C LYS A 46 -18.38 -50.61 9.31
N THR A 47 -18.53 -49.28 9.36
CA THR A 47 -19.82 -48.61 9.14
C THR A 47 -20.01 -48.27 7.67
N TYR A 48 -21.10 -48.76 7.09
CA TYR A 48 -21.52 -48.48 5.72
C TYR A 48 -22.77 -47.62 5.72
N VAL A 49 -22.88 -46.74 4.74
CA VAL A 49 -24.04 -45.90 4.48
C VAL A 49 -24.54 -46.18 3.07
N CYS A 50 -25.84 -46.33 2.91
CA CYS A 50 -26.47 -46.45 1.61
C CYS A 50 -26.39 -45.10 0.89
N ALA A 51 -25.44 -44.99 -0.04
CA ALA A 51 -25.15 -43.77 -0.79
C ALA A 51 -24.58 -44.13 -2.17
N GLN A 52 -24.40 -43.15 -3.05
CA GLN A 52 -23.64 -43.37 -4.27
C GLN A 52 -22.17 -43.55 -3.92
N ASN A 53 -21.53 -44.61 -4.43
CA ASN A 53 -20.11 -44.82 -4.22
C ASN A 53 -19.31 -43.86 -5.13
N PRO A 54 -18.47 -42.96 -4.57
CA PRO A 54 -17.73 -41.96 -5.35
C PRO A 54 -16.66 -42.54 -6.28
N THR A 55 -16.27 -43.81 -6.14
CA THR A 55 -15.26 -44.47 -7.00
C THR A 55 -15.85 -45.39 -8.06
N VAL A 56 -17.15 -45.71 -7.99
CA VAL A 56 -17.82 -46.61 -8.94
C VAL A 56 -18.63 -45.78 -9.93
N LYS A 57 -18.46 -46.06 -11.24
CA LYS A 57 -19.26 -45.40 -12.28
C LYS A 57 -20.74 -45.79 -12.16
N GLY A 58 -21.62 -44.79 -12.02
CA GLY A 58 -23.08 -44.94 -12.03
C GLY A 58 -23.78 -44.28 -10.85
N LYS A 59 -25.07 -43.95 -11.00
CA LYS A 59 -25.87 -43.23 -9.99
C LYS A 59 -26.61 -44.15 -9.00
N ARG A 60 -26.31 -45.45 -8.98
CA ARG A 60 -26.99 -46.43 -8.13
C ARG A 60 -26.52 -46.33 -6.68
N LEU A 61 -27.46 -46.48 -5.75
CA LEU A 61 -27.17 -46.54 -4.32
C LEU A 61 -26.53 -47.88 -3.96
N ARG A 62 -25.46 -47.80 -3.15
CA ARG A 62 -24.68 -48.95 -2.68
C ARG A 62 -24.35 -48.78 -1.21
N TRP A 63 -24.15 -49.91 -0.52
CA TRP A 63 -23.50 -49.89 0.78
C TRP A 63 -22.06 -49.42 0.62
N THR A 64 -21.84 -48.14 0.91
CA THR A 64 -20.57 -47.44 0.74
C THR A 64 -19.96 -47.16 2.11
N LEU A 65 -18.67 -47.40 2.28
CA LEU A 65 -17.99 -47.15 3.54
C LEU A 65 -18.12 -45.68 3.95
N LYS A 66 -18.52 -45.40 5.20
CA LYS A 66 -18.70 -44.01 5.68
C LYS A 66 -17.42 -43.20 5.53
N ASP A 67 -16.27 -43.80 5.85
CA ASP A 67 -14.97 -43.15 5.73
C ASP A 67 -14.59 -42.87 4.27
N CYS A 68 -15.06 -43.67 3.32
CA CYS A 68 -14.87 -43.40 1.89
C CYS A 68 -15.64 -42.14 1.46
N LEU A 69 -16.87 -41.95 1.95
CA LEU A 69 -17.64 -40.73 1.70
C LEU A 69 -16.93 -39.50 2.29
N SER A 70 -16.44 -39.59 3.53
CA SER A 70 -15.68 -38.52 4.19
C SER A 70 -14.38 -38.19 3.43
N ALA A 71 -13.61 -39.20 3.03
CA ALA A 71 -12.37 -39.03 2.28
C ALA A 71 -12.62 -38.42 0.88
N ASN A 72 -13.72 -38.79 0.21
CA ASN A 72 -14.11 -38.16 -1.04
C ASN A 72 -14.49 -36.69 -0.86
N THR A 73 -15.23 -36.35 0.20
CA THR A 73 -15.54 -34.96 0.53
C THR A 73 -14.27 -34.15 0.78
N ALA A 74 -13.32 -34.67 1.57
CA ALA A 74 -12.03 -34.01 1.81
C ALA A 74 -11.23 -33.78 0.51
N TYR A 75 -11.22 -34.76 -0.40
CA TYR A 75 -10.61 -34.61 -1.71
C TYR A 75 -11.29 -33.50 -2.55
N LEU A 76 -12.63 -33.49 -2.64
CA LEU A 76 -13.34 -32.46 -3.41
C LEU A 76 -13.15 -31.05 -2.81
N THR A 77 -13.13 -30.94 -1.49
CA THR A 77 -12.86 -29.68 -0.79
C THR A 77 -11.44 -29.17 -1.08
N SER A 78 -10.42 -30.03 -1.03
CA SER A 78 -9.03 -29.64 -1.34
C SER A 78 -8.86 -29.22 -2.81
N VAL A 79 -9.53 -29.90 -3.76
CA VAL A 79 -9.53 -29.50 -5.18
C VAL A 79 -10.17 -28.12 -5.35
N LYS A 80 -11.32 -27.88 -4.72
CA LYS A 80 -12.01 -26.59 -4.77
C LYS A 80 -11.13 -25.48 -4.14
N SER A 81 -10.54 -25.75 -2.99
CA SER A 81 -9.66 -24.79 -2.30
C SER A 81 -8.42 -24.44 -3.11
N LEU A 82 -7.83 -25.41 -3.83
CA LEU A 82 -6.72 -25.15 -4.75
C LEU A 82 -7.16 -24.19 -5.87
N ALA A 83 -8.29 -24.47 -6.53
CA ALA A 83 -8.79 -23.62 -7.61
C ALA A 83 -9.14 -22.20 -7.13
N GLU A 84 -9.75 -22.06 -5.95
CA GLU A 84 -10.04 -20.77 -5.32
C GLU A 84 -8.75 -20.00 -4.98
N THR A 85 -7.73 -20.72 -4.48
CA THR A 85 -6.41 -20.14 -4.18
C THR A 85 -5.71 -19.64 -5.44
N GLU A 86 -5.68 -20.44 -6.50
CA GLU A 86 -5.09 -20.06 -7.80
C GLU A 86 -5.80 -18.83 -8.40
N SER A 87 -7.13 -18.80 -8.36
CA SER A 87 -7.94 -17.67 -8.83
C SER A 87 -7.70 -16.39 -8.03
N SER A 88 -7.72 -16.49 -6.69
CA SER A 88 -7.44 -15.34 -5.79
C SER A 88 -6.02 -14.80 -6.01
N ASN A 89 -5.04 -15.70 -6.14
CA ASN A 89 -3.65 -15.36 -6.41
C ASN A 89 -3.48 -14.60 -7.73
N ALA A 90 -4.11 -15.09 -8.81
CA ALA A 90 -4.08 -14.41 -10.10
C ALA A 90 -4.62 -12.97 -10.01
N LYS A 91 -5.73 -12.76 -9.30
CA LYS A 91 -6.34 -11.45 -9.10
C LYS A 91 -5.46 -10.49 -8.27
N ILE A 92 -4.78 -11.02 -7.24
CA ILE A 92 -3.81 -10.25 -6.44
C ILE A 92 -2.67 -9.77 -7.33
N LEU A 93 -2.09 -10.67 -8.13
CA LEU A 93 -0.98 -10.33 -9.02
C LEU A 93 -1.39 -9.33 -10.09
N GLU A 94 -2.58 -9.48 -10.69
CA GLU A 94 -3.13 -8.52 -11.64
C GLU A 94 -3.25 -7.11 -11.02
N THR A 95 -3.73 -7.02 -9.79
CA THR A 95 -3.88 -5.74 -9.07
C THR A 95 -2.51 -5.08 -8.78
N ILE A 96 -1.53 -5.88 -8.37
CA ILE A 96 -0.16 -5.39 -8.12
C ILE A 96 0.49 -4.96 -9.43
N ASP A 97 0.36 -5.74 -10.50
CA ASP A 97 0.94 -5.45 -11.81
C ASP A 97 0.31 -4.18 -12.42
N ALA A 98 -0.99 -3.96 -12.26
CA ALA A 98 -1.65 -2.71 -12.64
C ALA A 98 -1.08 -1.50 -11.87
N SER A 99 -0.82 -1.66 -10.56
CA SER A 99 -0.22 -0.61 -9.73
C SER A 99 1.22 -0.32 -10.16
N ILE A 100 2.02 -1.36 -10.43
CA ILE A 100 3.38 -1.22 -10.97
C ILE A 100 3.35 -0.47 -12.30
N LYS A 101 2.48 -0.85 -13.23
CA LYS A 101 2.35 -0.19 -14.54
C LYS A 101 1.99 1.29 -14.41
N SER A 102 1.06 1.62 -13.51
CA SER A 102 0.71 3.00 -13.21
C SER A 102 1.90 3.79 -12.66
N LEU A 103 2.64 3.22 -11.71
CA LEU A 103 3.82 3.86 -11.13
C LEU A 103 4.94 4.02 -12.17
N GLN A 104 5.19 3.01 -13.01
CA GLN A 104 6.17 3.07 -14.10
C GLN A 104 5.87 4.21 -15.08
N ALA A 105 4.60 4.47 -15.37
CA ALA A 105 4.20 5.60 -16.21
C ALA A 105 4.37 6.96 -15.48
N GLN A 106 4.16 7.00 -14.17
CA GLN A 106 4.24 8.23 -13.37
C GLN A 106 5.69 8.65 -13.06
N VAL A 107 6.60 7.70 -12.84
CA VAL A 107 8.02 7.97 -12.53
C VAL A 107 8.69 8.96 -13.49
N PRO A 108 8.63 8.81 -14.84
CA PRO A 108 9.26 9.77 -15.73
C PRO A 108 8.62 11.17 -15.67
N VAL A 109 7.31 11.26 -15.42
CA VAL A 109 6.59 12.53 -15.26
C VAL A 109 7.07 13.24 -14.00
N ASP A 110 7.12 12.53 -12.88
CA ASP A 110 7.57 13.06 -11.60
C ASP A 110 9.06 13.43 -11.64
N LYS A 111 9.89 12.65 -12.34
CA LYS A 111 11.30 12.98 -12.55
C LYS A 111 11.46 14.27 -13.35
N GLY A 112 10.66 14.46 -14.41
CA GLY A 112 10.63 15.71 -15.16
C GLY A 112 10.24 16.90 -14.28
N ARG A 113 9.20 16.75 -13.44
CA ARG A 113 8.81 17.78 -12.46
C ARG A 113 9.91 18.05 -11.44
N ALA A 114 10.56 17.02 -10.92
CA ALA A 114 11.69 17.16 -10.00
C ALA A 114 12.86 17.94 -10.62
N THR A 115 13.18 17.70 -11.89
CA THR A 115 14.18 18.49 -12.61
C THR A 115 13.80 19.97 -12.66
N THR A 116 12.58 20.29 -13.10
CA THR A 116 12.09 21.69 -13.16
C THR A 116 12.08 22.37 -11.79
N GLU A 117 11.61 21.68 -10.75
CA GLU A 117 11.65 22.20 -9.38
C GLU A 117 13.10 22.41 -8.91
N GLY A 118 14.04 21.50 -9.24
CA GLY A 118 15.46 21.66 -8.92
C GLY A 118 16.11 22.86 -9.61
N GLU A 119 15.76 23.11 -10.87
CA GLU A 119 16.18 24.31 -11.62
C GLU A 119 15.60 25.58 -10.99
N ASN A 120 14.32 25.56 -10.59
CA ASN A 120 13.68 26.67 -9.90
C ASN A 120 14.30 26.95 -8.53
N ALA A 121 14.65 25.91 -7.77
CA ALA A 121 15.36 26.05 -6.51
C ALA A 121 16.72 26.73 -6.72
N THR A 122 17.50 26.24 -7.69
CA THR A 122 18.79 26.84 -8.07
C THR A 122 18.65 28.30 -8.47
N ARG A 123 17.68 28.62 -9.34
CA ARG A 123 17.40 29.99 -9.78
C ARG A 123 17.09 30.91 -8.60
N ASN A 124 16.22 30.48 -7.68
CA ASN A 124 15.88 31.28 -6.51
C ASN A 124 17.08 31.46 -5.57
N ARG A 125 17.94 30.46 -5.40
CA ARG A 125 19.20 30.62 -4.64
C ARG A 125 20.14 31.63 -5.29
N THR A 126 20.28 31.62 -6.61
CA THR A 126 21.07 32.63 -7.34
C THR A 126 20.50 34.03 -7.14
N LEU A 127 19.19 34.21 -7.31
CA LEU A 127 18.53 35.49 -7.07
C LEU A 127 18.71 35.98 -5.62
N ALA A 128 18.60 35.08 -4.63
CA ALA A 128 18.87 35.41 -3.24
C ALA A 128 20.32 35.86 -3.04
N ALA A 129 21.30 35.14 -3.61
CA ALA A 129 22.72 35.48 -3.51
C ALA A 129 23.05 36.83 -4.16
N ASP A 130 22.48 37.13 -5.33
CA ASP A 130 22.67 38.41 -6.00
C ASP A 130 22.05 39.56 -5.19
N LYS A 131 20.85 39.36 -4.62
CA LYS A 131 20.23 40.34 -3.74
C LYS A 131 20.97 40.52 -2.41
N THR A 132 21.62 39.48 -1.89
CA THR A 132 22.51 39.60 -0.73
C THR A 132 23.68 40.55 -1.04
N LYS A 133 24.33 40.40 -2.20
CA LYS A 133 25.41 41.32 -2.61
C LYS A 133 24.91 42.76 -2.76
N GLU A 134 23.74 42.97 -3.36
CA GLU A 134 23.12 44.30 -3.44
C GLU A 134 22.83 44.87 -2.04
N ALA A 135 22.33 44.04 -1.12
CA ALA A 135 22.03 44.45 0.25
C ALA A 135 23.29 44.83 1.02
N GLU A 136 24.38 44.06 0.88
CA GLU A 136 25.68 44.36 1.48
C GLU A 136 26.24 45.70 0.98
N ALA A 137 26.13 45.99 -0.33
CA ALA A 137 26.51 47.27 -0.89
C ALA A 137 25.67 48.43 -0.33
N LYS A 138 24.36 48.23 -0.16
CA LYS A 138 23.46 49.25 0.43
C LYS A 138 23.72 49.48 1.91
N LEU A 139 24.03 48.42 2.65
CA LEU A 139 24.42 48.52 4.05
C LEU A 139 25.74 49.29 4.19
N ALA A 140 26.71 49.04 3.32
CA ALA A 140 27.97 49.78 3.29
C ALA A 140 27.74 51.28 2.99
N GLN A 141 26.88 51.61 2.02
CA GLN A 141 26.48 52.99 1.73
C GLN A 141 25.82 53.68 2.93
N ALA A 142 24.90 53.00 3.60
CA ALA A 142 24.25 53.53 4.81
C ALA A 142 25.26 53.80 5.92
N LYS A 143 26.22 52.90 6.14
CA LYS A 143 27.30 53.09 7.12
C LYS A 143 28.17 54.31 6.78
N THR A 144 28.57 54.48 5.51
CA THR A 144 29.31 55.68 5.08
C THR A 144 28.53 56.97 5.26
N ALA A 145 27.20 56.91 5.17
CA ALA A 145 26.30 58.03 5.43
C ALA A 145 26.02 58.26 6.93
N GLY A 146 26.67 57.54 7.84
CA GLY A 146 26.54 57.72 9.29
C GLY A 146 25.42 56.92 9.95
N VAL A 147 24.81 55.96 9.27
CA VAL A 147 23.82 55.05 9.86
C VAL A 147 24.53 53.94 10.64
N ALA A 148 24.43 53.95 11.97
CA ALA A 148 25.13 53.00 12.84
C ALA A 148 24.57 51.57 12.72
N GLU A 149 23.25 51.42 12.69
CA GLU A 149 22.56 50.12 12.60
C GLU A 149 21.26 50.27 11.81
N ILE A 150 20.88 49.22 11.07
CA ILE A 150 19.56 49.09 10.44
C ILE A 150 18.90 47.82 10.98
N PRO A 151 18.13 47.91 12.07
CA PRO A 151 17.43 46.78 12.68
C PRO A 151 16.39 46.18 11.72
N THR A 152 16.28 44.85 11.70
CA THR A 152 15.23 44.15 10.95
C THR A 152 13.83 44.47 11.48
N SER A 153 13.67 44.88 12.74
CA SER A 153 12.38 45.31 13.31
C SER A 153 11.78 46.51 12.57
N TRP A 154 12.59 47.31 11.87
CA TRP A 154 12.12 48.41 11.04
C TRP A 154 11.30 47.93 9.83
N THR A 155 11.46 46.68 9.38
CA THR A 155 10.57 46.12 8.33
C THR A 155 9.11 46.07 8.78
N THR A 156 8.86 45.85 10.08
CA THR A 156 7.51 45.77 10.65
C THR A 156 6.82 47.14 10.64
N GLN A 157 7.60 48.23 10.71
CA GLN A 157 7.11 49.61 10.68
C GLN A 157 6.78 50.10 9.25
N TYR A 158 7.14 49.32 8.22
CA TYR A 158 6.95 49.60 6.80
C TYR A 158 6.03 48.58 6.07
N GLN A 159 5.33 47.70 6.82
CA GLN A 159 4.68 46.49 6.27
C GLN A 159 3.82 46.70 4.99
N ALA A 160 4.12 45.87 3.99
CA ALA A 160 3.38 45.45 2.77
C ALA A 160 2.76 46.51 1.83
N ALA A 161 2.18 47.60 2.33
CA ALA A 161 1.43 48.57 1.52
C ALA A 161 2.31 49.40 0.55
N ILE A 162 3.63 49.29 0.65
CA ILE A 162 4.57 50.25 0.05
C ILE A 162 5.73 49.57 -0.72
N ILE A 163 5.61 48.27 -1.04
CA ILE A 163 6.45 47.65 -2.08
C ILE A 163 5.87 47.96 -3.48
N ASP A 164 4.55 48.13 -3.58
CA ASP A 164 3.85 48.49 -4.83
C ASP A 164 3.55 49.98 -4.98
N ARG A 165 3.27 50.67 -3.87
CA ARG A 165 3.05 52.13 -3.83
C ARG A 165 4.34 52.77 -3.35
N GLN A 166 5.06 53.50 -4.20
CA GLN A 166 6.24 54.26 -3.74
C GLN A 166 5.88 55.14 -2.53
N LEU A 167 6.77 55.22 -1.54
CA LEU A 167 6.61 56.14 -0.40
C LEU A 167 6.41 57.57 -0.89
N THR A 168 5.41 58.25 -0.34
CA THR A 168 5.33 59.71 -0.46
C THR A 168 6.45 60.37 0.35
N ALA A 169 6.82 61.61 -0.03
CA ALA A 169 7.83 62.38 0.69
C ALA A 169 7.47 62.61 2.18
N ALA A 170 6.18 62.75 2.50
CA ALA A 170 5.70 62.93 3.86
C ALA A 170 5.86 61.65 4.71
N GLU A 171 5.57 60.49 4.14
CA GLU A 171 5.76 59.19 4.81
C GLU A 171 7.25 58.92 5.05
N LEU A 172 8.11 59.20 4.05
CA LEU A 172 9.56 59.09 4.18
C LEU A 172 10.12 59.99 5.29
N ALA A 173 9.68 61.26 5.35
CA ALA A 173 10.09 62.19 6.41
C ALA A 173 9.60 61.74 7.81
N SER A 174 8.42 61.12 7.88
CA SER A 174 7.88 60.57 9.13
C SER A 174 8.73 59.40 9.64
N LEU A 175 9.10 58.47 8.76
CA LEU A 175 9.98 57.35 9.10
C LEU A 175 11.35 57.84 9.55
N GLY A 176 11.93 58.82 8.86
CA GLY A 176 13.21 59.42 9.25
C GLY A 176 13.18 60.01 10.65
N ARG A 177 12.11 60.71 11.04
CA ARG A 177 11.93 61.19 12.42
C ARG A 177 11.87 60.05 13.44
N THR A 178 11.10 59.01 13.15
CA THR A 178 10.96 57.82 14.03
C THR A 178 12.30 57.10 14.21
N TRP A 179 13.05 56.92 13.13
CA TRP A 179 14.34 56.23 13.13
C TRP A 179 15.52 57.14 13.51
N LYS A 180 15.27 58.44 13.71
CA LYS A 180 16.28 59.46 13.99
C LYS A 180 17.35 59.54 12.89
N LEU A 181 16.91 59.43 11.64
CA LEU A 181 17.74 59.49 10.43
C LEU A 181 17.40 60.74 9.61
N THR A 182 18.38 61.24 8.85
CA THR A 182 18.11 62.21 7.79
C THR A 182 17.29 61.56 6.67
N THR A 183 16.70 62.37 5.78
CA THR A 183 15.94 61.85 4.64
C THR A 183 16.78 60.88 3.80
N ASP A 184 18.03 61.23 3.48
CA ASP A 184 18.93 60.40 2.68
C ASP A 184 19.30 59.09 3.38
N GLN A 185 19.60 59.16 4.68
CA GLN A 185 19.85 57.98 5.51
C GLN A 185 18.62 57.05 5.58
N THR A 186 17.43 57.63 5.66
CA THR A 186 16.15 56.90 5.68
C THR A 186 15.93 56.14 4.36
N VAL A 187 16.22 56.77 3.22
CA VAL A 187 16.13 56.13 1.90
C VAL A 187 17.07 54.93 1.81
N LEU A 188 18.33 55.08 2.25
CA LEU A 188 19.31 53.98 2.24
C LEU A 188 18.87 52.82 3.15
N ALA A 189 18.32 53.12 4.33
CA ALA A 189 17.78 52.11 5.24
C ALA A 189 16.62 51.34 4.60
N ILE A 190 15.68 52.02 3.95
CA ILE A 190 14.54 51.38 3.27
C ILE A 190 15.02 50.50 2.11
N GLN A 191 15.98 50.97 1.30
CA GLN A 191 16.54 50.19 0.20
C GLN A 191 17.17 48.87 0.70
N TYR A 192 17.94 48.93 1.80
CA TYR A 192 18.49 47.75 2.43
C TYR A 192 17.40 46.79 2.93
N LEU A 193 16.40 47.30 3.66
CA LEU A 193 15.30 46.49 4.21
C LEU A 193 14.45 45.84 3.11
N ALA A 194 14.21 46.54 2.00
CA ALA A 194 13.50 45.98 0.85
C ALA A 194 14.25 44.79 0.23
N LEU A 195 15.58 44.89 0.10
CA LEU A 195 16.42 43.79 -0.38
C LEU A 195 16.37 42.59 0.58
N GLN A 196 16.39 42.83 1.90
CA GLN A 196 16.24 41.76 2.90
C GLN A 196 14.91 41.01 2.78
N ILE A 197 13.82 41.70 2.46
CA ILE A 197 12.52 41.07 2.20
C ILE A 197 12.60 40.19 0.94
N GLN A 198 13.19 40.69 -0.14
CA GLN A 198 13.36 39.92 -1.39
C GLN A 198 14.23 38.67 -1.19
N ILE A 199 15.35 38.80 -0.48
CA ILE A 199 16.22 37.67 -0.12
C ILE A 199 15.41 36.58 0.59
N ASN A 200 14.65 36.94 1.62
CA ASN A 200 13.82 35.99 2.36
C ASN A 200 12.73 35.33 1.49
N GLN A 201 12.13 36.08 0.56
CA GLN A 201 11.16 35.53 -0.39
C GLN A 201 11.79 34.49 -1.31
N TYR A 202 12.97 34.78 -1.88
CA TYR A 202 13.70 33.86 -2.75
C TYR A 202 14.21 32.63 -2.00
N VAL A 203 14.75 32.79 -0.77
CA VAL A 203 15.18 31.65 0.06
C VAL A 203 14.00 30.72 0.34
N ARG A 204 12.87 31.26 0.80
CA ARG A 204 11.66 30.45 1.05
C ARG A 204 11.12 29.80 -0.22
N ALA A 205 11.25 30.47 -1.36
CA ALA A 205 10.86 29.89 -2.65
C ALA A 205 11.76 28.69 -3.01
N ALA A 206 13.08 28.82 -2.86
CA ALA A 206 14.01 27.72 -3.08
C ALA A 206 13.70 26.51 -2.19
N GLU A 207 13.49 26.73 -0.89
CA GLU A 207 13.13 25.66 0.07
C GLU A 207 11.83 24.93 -0.32
N ARG A 208 10.82 25.67 -0.80
CA ARG A 208 9.56 25.05 -1.28
C ARG A 208 9.82 24.15 -2.48
N HIS A 209 10.60 24.63 -3.45
CA HIS A 209 10.94 23.84 -4.62
C HIS A 209 11.75 22.58 -4.26
N GLU A 210 12.72 22.68 -3.35
CA GLU A 210 13.50 21.54 -2.85
C GLU A 210 12.62 20.48 -2.16
N LYS A 211 11.64 20.91 -1.38
CA LYS A 211 10.65 20.02 -0.77
C LYS A 211 9.81 19.30 -1.83
N ASN A 212 9.46 19.98 -2.92
CA ASN A 212 8.73 19.37 -4.03
C ASN A 212 9.58 18.33 -4.76
N VAL A 213 10.87 18.61 -5.00
CA VAL A 213 11.83 17.63 -5.56
C VAL A 213 11.81 16.33 -4.75
N SER A 214 11.98 16.42 -3.43
CA SER A 214 11.95 15.26 -2.55
C SER A 214 10.61 14.48 -2.65
N THR A 215 9.50 15.20 -2.80
CA THR A 215 8.18 14.60 -2.94
C THR A 215 8.05 13.79 -4.24
N TYR A 216 8.52 14.33 -5.36
CA TYR A 216 8.45 13.65 -6.65
C TYR A 216 9.36 12.42 -6.74
N LEU A 217 10.54 12.46 -6.10
CA LEU A 217 11.47 11.32 -6.09
C LEU A 217 10.97 10.14 -5.23
N LYS A 218 9.98 10.34 -4.33
CA LYS A 218 9.36 9.25 -3.57
C LYS A 218 8.59 8.26 -4.43
N THR A 219 8.11 8.69 -5.61
CA THR A 219 7.39 7.80 -6.54
C THR A 219 8.30 6.67 -7.05
N GLU A 220 9.57 6.96 -7.34
CA GLU A 220 10.57 5.97 -7.75
C GLU A 220 10.88 4.97 -6.62
N GLN A 221 11.03 5.47 -5.39
CA GLN A 221 11.21 4.61 -4.21
C GLN A 221 10.00 3.72 -3.97
N THR A 222 8.79 4.25 -4.20
CA THR A 222 7.53 3.50 -4.07
C THR A 222 7.46 2.40 -5.13
N LEU A 223 7.83 2.68 -6.38
CA LEU A 223 7.90 1.67 -7.45
C LEU A 223 8.85 0.52 -7.09
N ALA A 224 10.04 0.84 -6.58
CA ALA A 224 11.01 -0.17 -6.15
C ALA A 224 10.46 -1.05 -5.00
N SER A 225 9.82 -0.44 -4.01
CA SER A 225 9.20 -1.14 -2.88
C SER A 225 8.08 -2.07 -3.34
N VAL A 226 7.15 -1.58 -4.18
CA VAL A 226 6.02 -2.38 -4.69
C VAL A 226 6.51 -3.52 -5.57
N THR A 227 7.53 -3.30 -6.40
CA THR A 227 8.14 -4.36 -7.23
C THR A 227 8.74 -5.47 -6.36
N SER A 228 9.47 -5.10 -5.30
CA SER A 228 10.02 -6.06 -4.34
C SER A 228 8.93 -6.85 -3.58
N GLN A 229 7.84 -6.17 -3.19
CA GLN A 229 6.68 -6.82 -2.58
C GLN A 229 6.01 -7.82 -3.53
N ARG A 230 5.90 -7.48 -4.82
CA ARG A 230 5.39 -8.36 -5.87
C ARG A 230 6.21 -9.63 -5.97
N ASP A 231 7.54 -9.52 -6.06
CA ASP A 231 8.44 -10.68 -6.16
C ASP A 231 8.34 -11.60 -4.94
N THR A 232 8.26 -11.01 -3.75
CA THR A 232 8.05 -11.75 -2.49
C THR A 232 6.70 -12.46 -2.47
N THR A 233 5.66 -11.80 -2.98
CA THR A 233 4.29 -12.35 -3.07
C THR A 233 4.25 -13.52 -4.03
N VAL A 234 4.86 -13.41 -5.21
CA VAL A 234 4.96 -14.50 -6.21
C VAL A 234 5.65 -15.72 -5.61
N LYS A 235 6.80 -15.53 -4.92
CA LYS A 235 7.53 -16.63 -4.27
C LYS A 235 6.68 -17.32 -3.20
N THR A 236 6.01 -16.54 -2.37
CA THR A 236 5.16 -17.06 -1.28
C THR A 236 3.95 -17.83 -1.83
N GLN A 237 3.27 -17.27 -2.83
CA GLN A 237 2.10 -17.90 -3.46
C GLN A 237 2.47 -19.19 -4.19
N ALA A 238 3.62 -19.25 -4.85
CA ALA A 238 4.12 -20.48 -5.48
C ALA A 238 4.31 -21.62 -4.46
N GLN A 239 4.81 -21.29 -3.26
CA GLN A 239 4.94 -22.28 -2.17
C GLN A 239 3.58 -22.74 -1.65
N LEU A 240 2.62 -21.83 -1.47
CA LEU A 240 1.27 -22.18 -1.01
C LEU A 240 0.52 -23.04 -2.03
N ILE A 241 0.63 -22.74 -3.32
CA ILE A 241 0.04 -23.56 -4.39
C ILE A 241 0.64 -24.96 -4.36
N LYS A 242 1.97 -25.08 -4.20
CA LYS A 242 2.62 -26.40 -4.09
C LYS A 242 2.09 -27.21 -2.90
N LEU A 243 1.93 -26.59 -1.74
CA LEU A 243 1.35 -27.23 -0.55
C LEU A 243 -0.09 -27.68 -0.80
N ALA A 244 -0.91 -26.83 -1.41
CA ALA A 244 -2.30 -27.17 -1.75
C ALA A 244 -2.38 -28.32 -2.78
N GLN A 245 -1.49 -28.34 -3.78
CA GLN A 245 -1.37 -29.47 -4.72
C GLN A 245 -0.98 -30.77 -4.02
N ASP A 246 -0.07 -30.71 -3.06
CA ASP A 246 0.34 -31.89 -2.30
C ASP A 246 -0.78 -32.39 -1.36
N ASP A 247 -1.59 -31.48 -0.78
CA ASP A 247 -2.79 -31.83 -0.02
C ASP A 247 -3.85 -32.52 -0.91
N VAL A 248 -4.11 -32.00 -2.11
CA VAL A 248 -4.99 -32.65 -3.10
C VAL A 248 -4.50 -34.07 -3.42
N LYS A 249 -3.20 -34.26 -3.65
CA LYS A 249 -2.62 -35.60 -3.90
C LYS A 249 -2.76 -36.51 -2.69
N SER A 250 -2.56 -35.99 -1.49
CA SER A 250 -2.70 -36.74 -0.23
C SER A 250 -4.14 -37.21 -0.03
N ASN A 251 -5.11 -36.30 -0.14
CA ASN A 251 -6.53 -36.61 -0.03
C ASN A 251 -7.01 -37.57 -1.13
N LEU A 252 -6.45 -37.47 -2.35
CA LEU A 252 -6.72 -38.42 -3.42
C LEU A 252 -6.22 -39.82 -3.06
N ARG A 253 -5.01 -39.94 -2.51
CA ARG A 253 -4.45 -41.22 -2.06
C ARG A 253 -5.28 -41.83 -0.94
N LEU A 254 -5.68 -41.02 0.05
CA LEU A 254 -6.54 -41.44 1.15
C LEU A 254 -7.92 -41.91 0.64
N ARG A 255 -8.55 -41.14 -0.24
CA ARG A 255 -9.80 -41.55 -0.90
C ARG A 255 -9.62 -42.89 -1.59
N ASN A 256 -8.58 -43.04 -2.40
CA ASN A 256 -8.36 -44.27 -3.16
C ASN A 256 -8.03 -45.48 -2.26
N SER A 257 -7.35 -45.30 -1.11
CA SER A 257 -7.06 -46.39 -0.18
C SER A 257 -8.29 -46.82 0.62
N VAL A 258 -9.08 -45.86 1.11
CA VAL A 258 -10.26 -46.11 1.94
C VAL A 258 -11.45 -46.60 1.10
N CYS A 259 -11.56 -46.16 -0.15
CA CYS A 259 -12.64 -46.52 -1.06
C CYS A 259 -12.37 -47.78 -1.91
N ARG A 260 -11.18 -48.40 -1.82
CA ARG A 260 -10.92 -49.70 -2.43
C ARG A 260 -11.65 -50.78 -1.63
N ILE A 261 -12.75 -51.28 -2.18
CA ILE A 261 -13.48 -52.45 -1.70
C ILE A 261 -13.74 -53.37 -2.87
#